data_AF-A0A3M0WJP1-F1
#
_entry.id   AF-A0A3M0WJP1-F1
#
_cell.length_a   1.000
_cell.length_b   1.000
_cell.length_c   1.000
_cell.angle_alpha   90.00
_cell.angle_beta   90.00
_cell.angle_gamma   90.00
#
_symmetry.space_group_name_H-M   'P 1'
#
loop_
_entity.id
_entity.type
_entity.pdbx_description
1 polymer ?
#
loop_
_entity_poly.entity_id
_entity_poly.type
_entity_poly.pdbx_seq_one_letter_code
_entity_poly.pdbx_strand_id
1 'polypeptide(L)' 'MNVEKKFLKAIKDFNLINPDDKIIVAYSTGIDSSVLTYLLLKFKNYLNIKELALAYL' A
#
# COMPACT_ATOMS: atom_id res chain seq x y z
N MET A 1 18.67 2.66 -3.86
CA MET A 1 17.50 3.56 -3.71
C MET A 1 16.49 2.87 -2.79
N ASN A 2 16.06 3.48 -1.68
CA ASN A 2 15.18 2.79 -0.73
C ASN A 2 13.69 3.07 -1.08
N VAL A 3 13.04 2.08 -1.70
CA VAL A 3 11.65 2.16 -2.18
C VAL A 3 10.67 2.44 -1.04
N GLU A 4 10.89 1.88 0.15
CA GLU A 4 10.02 2.07 1.32
C GLU A 4 9.97 3.52 1.77
N LYS A 5 11.12 4.21 1.78
CA LYS A 5 11.19 5.64 2.13
C LYS A 5 10.40 6.48 1.13
N LYS A 6 10.49 6.17 -0.17
CA LYS A 6 9.74 6.87 -1.21
C LYS A 6 8.25 6.59 -1.12
N PHE A 7 7.86 5.36 -0.82
CA PHE A 7 6.48 4.94 -0.62
C PHE A 7 5.83 5.71 0.54
N LEU A 8 6.45 5.70 1.73
CA LEU A 8 5.93 6.44 2.89
C LEU A 8 5.91 7.95 2.66
N LYS A 9 6.94 8.48 1.97
CA LYS A 9 6.96 9.88 1.58
C LYS A 9 5.81 10.23 0.64
N ALA A 10 5.53 9.42 -0.36
CA ALA A 10 4.42 9.65 -1.29
C ALA A 10 3.06 9.60 -0.57
N ILE A 11 2.84 8.64 0.32
CA ILE A 11 1.61 8.57 1.12
C ILE A 11 1.41 9.87 1.90
N LYS A 12 2.46 10.37 2.56
CA LYS A 12 2.39 11.60 3.34
C LYS A 12 2.20 12.84 2.47
N ASP A 13 3.01 12.98 1.41
CA ASP A 13 3.01 14.17 0.56
C ASP A 13 1.67 14.37 -0.18
N PHE A 14 0.99 13.26 -0.52
CA PHE A 14 -0.26 13.28 -1.29
C PHE A 14 -1.50 12.86 -0.48
N ASN A 15 -1.36 12.63 0.82
CA ASN A 15 -2.44 12.17 1.71
C ASN A 15 -3.22 10.96 1.16
N LEU A 16 -2.49 9.95 0.66
CA LEU A 16 -3.08 8.82 -0.09
C LEU A 16 -3.82 7.81 0.79
N ILE A 17 -3.44 7.71 2.06
CA ILE A 17 -3.96 6.73 3.02
C ILE A 17 -4.16 7.43 4.35
N ASN A 18 -5.38 7.38 4.87
CA ASN A 18 -5.75 7.86 6.19
C ASN A 18 -5.93 6.68 7.15
N PRO A 19 -5.84 6.92 8.47
CA PRO A 19 -6.18 5.91 9.47
C PRO A 19 -7.58 5.34 9.24
N ASP A 20 -7.72 4.04 9.45
CA ASP A 20 -8.94 3.24 9.30
C ASP A 20 -9.45 3.04 7.86
N ASP A 21 -8.69 3.47 6.85
CA ASP A 21 -9.01 3.19 5.45
C ASP A 21 -9.09 1.69 5.17
N LYS A 22 -10.03 1.34 4.29
CA LYS A 22 -10.14 0.00 3.69
C LYS A 22 -9.65 0.07 2.25
N ILE A 23 -8.63 -0.70 1.91
CA ILE A 23 -7.93 -0.61 0.64
C ILE A 23 -8.13 -1.90 -0.16
N ILE A 24 -8.46 -1.74 -1.46
CA ILE A 24 -8.45 -2.84 -2.44
C ILE A 24 -7.30 -2.58 -3.41
N VAL A 25 -6.42 -3.56 -3.58
CA VAL A 25 -5.34 -3.50 -4.57
C VAL A 25 -5.78 -4.21 -5.85
N ALA A 26 -5.70 -3.48 -6.97
CA ALA A 26 -5.77 -4.07 -8.30
C ALA A 26 -4.52 -4.95 -8.54
N TYR A 27 -4.70 -6.27 -8.44
CA TYR A 27 -3.60 -7.24 -8.37
C TYR A 27 -3.45 -8.04 -9.66
N SER A 28 -2.46 -7.68 -10.47
CA SER A 28 -2.18 -8.27 -11.79
C SER A 28 -1.14 -9.39 -11.78
N THR A 29 -0.64 -9.83 -10.60
CA THR A 29 0.56 -10.70 -10.42
C THR A 29 1.89 -10.15 -10.95
N GLY A 30 1.87 -9.02 -11.66
CA GLY A 30 3.07 -8.31 -12.09
C GLY A 30 3.91 -7.79 -10.91
N ILE A 31 5.15 -7.40 -11.21
CA ILE A 31 6.09 -6.93 -10.19
C ILE A 31 5.57 -5.69 -9.46
N ASP A 32 4.90 -4.78 -10.16
CA ASP A 32 4.41 -3.53 -9.57
C ASP A 32 3.32 -3.77 -8.54
N SER A 33 2.29 -4.54 -8.90
CA SER A 33 1.18 -4.89 -7.99
C SER A 33 1.64 -5.78 -6.84
N SER A 34 2.64 -6.64 -7.07
CA SER A 34 3.26 -7.47 -6.03
C SER A 34 4.06 -6.64 -5.02
N VAL A 35 4.87 -5.69 -5.48
CA VAL A 35 5.63 -4.81 -4.59
C VAL A 35 4.70 -3.85 -3.83
N LEU A 36 3.67 -3.30 -4.49
CA LEU A 36 2.67 -2.47 -3.82
C LEU A 36 1.97 -3.24 -2.70
N THR A 37 1.53 -4.46 -2.99
CA THR A 37 0.89 -5.35 -2.01
C THR A 37 1.82 -5.64 -0.84
N TYR A 38 3.09 -5.96 -1.11
CA TYR A 38 4.10 -6.19 -0.09
C TYR A 38 4.29 -4.97 0.82
N LEU A 39 4.40 -3.76 0.26
CA LEU A 39 4.58 -2.53 1.02
C LEU A 39 3.36 -2.20 1.89
N LEU A 40 2.16 -2.33 1.34
CA LEU A 40 0.91 -2.12 2.08
C LEU A 40 0.76 -3.11 3.23
N LEU A 41 1.11 -4.39 3.02
CA LEU A 41 1.13 -5.38 4.10
C LEU A 41 2.19 -5.05 5.16
N LYS A 42 3.41 -4.73 4.74
CA LYS A 42 4.53 -4.38 5.64
C LYS A 42 4.19 -3.19 6.55
N PHE A 43 3.56 -2.17 6.00
CA PHE A 43 3.23 -0.93 6.72
C PHE A 43 1.78 -0.86 7.21
N LYS A 44 1.00 -1.95 7.13
CA LYS A 44 -0.42 -1.98 7.50
C LYS A 44 -0.69 -1.36 8.87
N ASN A 45 0.04 -1.81 9.89
CA ASN A 45 -0.12 -1.34 11.26
C ASN A 45 0.41 0.10 11.43
N TYR A 46 1.50 0.45 10.75
CA TYR A 46 2.07 1.80 10.80
C TYR A 46 1.12 2.86 10.22
N LEU A 47 0.40 2.51 9.16
CA LEU A 47 -0.56 3.37 8.48
C LEU A 47 -1.98 3.27 9.05
N ASN A 48 -2.20 2.42 10.06
CA ASN A 48 -3.51 2.06 10.60
C ASN A 48 -4.54 1.66 9.51
N ILE A 49 -4.13 0.83 8.55
CA ILE A 49 -5.04 0.32 7.51
C ILE A 49 -5.95 -0.75 8.14
N LYS A 50 -7.26 -0.49 8.15
CA LYS A 50 -8.26 -1.38 8.76
C LYS A 50 -8.36 -2.70 8.02
N GLU A 51 -8.46 -2.62 6.69
CA GLU A 51 -8.67 -3.78 5.83
C GLU A 51 -7.88 -3.63 4.53
N LEU A 52 -7.26 -4.72 4.09
CA LEU A 52 -6.53 -4.78 2.83
C LEU A 52 -6.98 -6.02 2.07
N ALA A 53 -7.51 -5.85 0.87
CA ALA A 53 -7.96 -6.93 0.01
C ALA A 53 -7.31 -6.83 -1.38
N LEU A 54 -7.28 -7.95 -2.10
CA LEU A 54 -6.77 -8.02 -3.47
C LEU A 54 -7.92 -8.29 -4.42
N ALA A 55 -8.01 -7.53 -5.50
CA ALA A 55 -8.87 -7.79 -6.62
C ALA A 55 -7.99 -8.26 -7.79
N TYR A 56 -8.08 -9.55 -8.14
CA TYR A 56 -7.35 -10.10 -9.27
C TYR A 56 -7.91 -9.55 -10.60
N LEU A 57 -7.02 -9.07 -11.47
CA LEU A 57 -7.32 -8.51 -12.79
C LEU A 57 -6.54 -9.23 -13.88
#